data_AF-A0A4R7G0K7-F1
#
_entry.id   AF-A0A4R7G0K7-F1
#
_cell.length_a   1.000
_cell.length_b   1.000
_cell.length_c   1.000
_cell.angle_alpha   90.00
_cell.angle_beta   90.00
_cell.angle_gamma   90.00
#
_symmetry.space_group_name_H-M   'P 1'
#
loop_
_entity.id
_entity.type
_entity.pdbx_description
1 polymer ?
#
loop_
_entity_poly.entity_id
_entity_poly.type
_entity_poly.pdbx_seq_one_letter_code
_entity_poly.pdbx_strand_id
1 'polypeptide(L)'
;MSNDIFWNWLAFCKSKNKNPSILDFELWLNLLDLYHGGEIVDEFLKKINALDVPLIWCAGSIINGRFLGDDLFLYFRGWIVWEGFEFYKLMIENPDEIVNLEVDLSYIFNEEIVGAMLQFPHQKNSQVQWTHHWSWRDWGEFEMQSSLPNLWARFGASFKSERVSYDVEASEIDIPDLGLVGVGARVKNKFGKGVGTVQSILNAENYAVLIKYDSGLEERDTLIPFLFEIVP
;
A
#
# COMPACT_ATOMS: atom_id res chain seq x y z
N MET A 1 -19.84 17.19 -5.19
CA MET A 1 -19.15 18.26 -4.43
C MET A 1 -18.17 19.03 -5.30
N SER A 2 -17.94 20.33 -5.04
CA SER A 2 -16.87 21.10 -5.72
C SER A 2 -15.50 20.80 -5.09
N ASN A 3 -14.43 20.93 -5.89
CA ASN A 3 -13.07 20.69 -5.42
C ASN A 3 -12.70 21.56 -4.20
N ASP A 4 -13.14 22.82 -4.18
CA ASP A 4 -12.84 23.75 -3.08
C ASP A 4 -13.52 23.35 -1.77
N ILE A 5 -14.74 22.78 -1.83
CA ILE A 5 -15.45 22.32 -0.62
C ILE A 5 -14.68 21.18 0.04
N PHE A 6 -14.18 20.21 -0.74
CA PHE A 6 -13.38 19.10 -0.24
C PHE A 6 -12.13 19.59 0.50
N TRP A 7 -11.34 20.47 -0.13
CA TRP A 7 -10.10 20.96 0.47
C TRP A 7 -10.36 21.83 1.70
N ASN A 8 -11.40 22.65 1.69
CA ASN A 8 -11.80 23.44 2.87
C ASN A 8 -12.23 22.55 4.03
N TRP A 9 -12.97 21.46 3.76
CA TRP A 9 -13.36 20.48 4.76
C TRP A 9 -12.13 19.77 5.36
N LEU A 10 -11.18 19.36 4.52
CA LEU A 10 -9.97 18.69 4.97
C LEU A 10 -9.08 19.63 5.83
N ALA A 11 -8.94 20.89 5.40
CA ALA A 11 -8.25 21.92 6.16
C ALA A 11 -8.92 22.17 7.53
N PHE A 12 -10.27 22.17 7.56
CA PHE A 12 -11.01 22.23 8.81
C PHE A 12 -10.71 21.03 9.71
N CYS A 13 -10.72 19.80 9.19
CA CYS A 13 -10.38 18.59 9.95
C CYS A 13 -8.97 18.68 10.55
N LYS A 14 -7.98 19.05 9.74
CA LYS A 14 -6.57 19.23 10.17
C LYS A 14 -6.40 20.34 11.22
N SER A 15 -7.25 21.38 11.17
CA SER A 15 -7.26 22.45 12.20
C SER A 15 -7.78 21.96 13.56
N LYS A 16 -8.64 20.94 13.58
CA LYS A 16 -9.17 20.32 14.80
C LYS A 16 -8.24 19.24 15.33
N ASN A 17 -7.52 18.57 14.45
CA ASN A 17 -6.55 17.55 14.82
C ASN A 17 -5.33 17.60 13.92
N LYS A 18 -4.21 18.08 14.48
CA LYS A 18 -2.95 18.19 13.73
C LYS A 18 -2.30 16.84 13.45
N ASN A 19 -2.53 15.85 14.32
CA ASN A 19 -1.91 14.54 14.18
C ASN A 19 -2.98 13.49 13.81
N PRO A 20 -2.94 12.95 12.59
CA PRO A 20 -3.88 11.93 12.19
C PRO A 20 -3.76 10.64 13.01
N SER A 21 -2.64 10.36 13.70
CA SER A 21 -2.48 9.16 14.56
C SER A 21 -3.27 9.21 15.88
N ILE A 22 -3.96 10.32 16.12
CA ILE A 22 -4.92 10.48 17.22
C ILE A 22 -6.24 10.90 16.58
N LEU A 23 -6.56 10.35 15.40
CA LEU A 23 -7.82 10.60 14.73
C LEU A 23 -8.93 10.06 15.65
N ASP A 24 -9.63 11.00 16.30
CA ASP A 24 -10.91 10.68 16.91
C ASP A 24 -11.86 10.25 15.78
N PHE A 25 -11.92 8.94 15.60
CA PHE A 25 -12.67 8.29 14.55
C PHE A 25 -14.15 8.68 14.60
N GLU A 26 -14.68 8.87 15.81
CA GLU A 26 -16.06 9.32 16.02
C GLU A 26 -16.24 10.76 15.57
N LEU A 27 -15.29 11.67 15.86
CA LEU A 27 -15.32 13.04 15.34
C LEU A 27 -15.35 13.05 13.81
N TRP A 28 -14.59 12.16 13.17
CA TRP A 28 -14.54 12.07 11.71
C TRP A 28 -15.82 11.54 11.08
N LEU A 29 -16.39 10.47 11.62
CA LEU A 29 -17.68 9.96 11.19
C LEU A 29 -18.78 11.02 11.36
N ASN A 30 -18.76 11.74 12.48
CA ASN A 30 -19.69 12.84 12.73
C ASN A 30 -19.52 13.99 11.72
N LEU A 31 -18.27 14.34 11.36
CA LEU A 31 -18.00 15.36 10.36
C LEU A 31 -18.37 14.91 8.94
N LEU A 32 -18.21 13.63 8.62
CA LEU A 32 -18.66 13.07 7.34
C LEU A 32 -20.19 13.07 7.25
N ASP A 33 -20.90 12.65 8.30
CA ASP A 33 -22.37 12.66 8.34
C ASP A 33 -22.94 14.08 8.20
N LEU A 34 -22.27 15.09 8.76
CA LEU A 34 -22.67 16.49 8.66
C LEU A 34 -22.48 17.10 7.25
N TYR A 35 -21.60 16.55 6.41
CA TYR A 35 -21.13 17.18 5.17
C TYR A 35 -21.34 16.35 3.90
N HIS A 36 -22.35 15.47 3.85
CA HIS A 36 -22.56 14.54 2.73
C HIS A 36 -21.38 13.58 2.56
N GLY A 37 -21.05 12.81 3.61
CA GLY A 37 -19.85 11.98 3.71
C GLY A 37 -19.55 11.09 2.51
N GLY A 38 -20.58 10.60 1.81
CA GLY A 38 -20.40 9.89 0.55
C GLY A 38 -19.65 10.70 -0.51
N GLU A 39 -20.01 11.97 -0.73
CA GLU A 39 -19.34 12.83 -1.72
C GLU A 39 -17.91 13.19 -1.30
N ILE A 40 -17.67 13.37 0.01
CA ILE A 40 -16.33 13.62 0.56
C ILE A 40 -15.42 12.44 0.28
N VAL A 41 -15.90 11.22 0.52
CA VAL A 41 -15.08 10.03 0.30
C VAL A 41 -14.89 9.78 -1.19
N ASP A 42 -15.92 9.97 -2.02
CA ASP A 42 -15.78 9.86 -3.47
C ASP A 42 -14.70 10.80 -4.01
N GLU A 43 -14.67 12.05 -3.54
CA GLU A 43 -13.61 13.00 -3.92
C GLU A 43 -12.24 12.62 -3.33
N PHE A 44 -12.17 12.11 -2.10
CA PHE A 44 -10.92 11.60 -1.52
C PHE A 44 -10.34 10.44 -2.35
N LEU A 45 -11.16 9.43 -2.67
CA LEU A 45 -10.75 8.27 -3.47
C LEU A 45 -10.33 8.67 -4.88
N LYS A 46 -11.03 9.64 -5.49
CA LYS A 46 -10.62 10.19 -6.79
C LYS A 46 -9.24 10.83 -6.74
N LYS A 47 -8.90 11.54 -5.66
CA LYS A 47 -7.55 12.13 -5.46
C LYS A 47 -6.50 11.05 -5.21
N ILE A 48 -6.79 10.03 -4.41
CA ILE A 48 -5.91 8.86 -4.23
C ILE A 48 -5.65 8.15 -5.57
N ASN A 49 -6.70 7.91 -6.37
CA ASN A 49 -6.57 7.21 -7.64
C ASN A 49 -5.75 8.02 -8.65
N ALA A 50 -5.85 9.36 -8.63
CA ALA A 50 -5.02 10.23 -9.47
C ALA A 50 -3.52 10.20 -9.11
N LEU A 51 -3.18 9.77 -7.90
CA LEU A 51 -1.79 9.59 -7.43
C LEU A 51 -1.22 8.20 -7.75
N ASP A 52 -2.00 7.29 -8.35
CA ASP A 52 -1.51 5.99 -8.79
C ASP A 52 -0.67 6.11 -10.08
N VAL A 53 0.49 6.74 -9.97
CA VAL A 53 1.42 6.94 -11.08
C VAL A 53 2.85 6.59 -10.66
N PRO A 54 3.73 6.15 -11.59
CA PRO A 54 5.05 5.64 -11.24
C PRO A 54 5.94 6.61 -10.44
N LEU A 55 5.88 7.92 -10.72
CA LEU A 55 6.68 8.88 -9.97
C LEU A 55 6.29 8.98 -8.49
N ILE A 56 5.02 8.77 -8.14
CA ILE A 56 4.58 8.78 -6.74
C ILE A 56 5.05 7.50 -6.03
N TRP A 57 4.99 6.35 -6.72
CA TRP A 57 5.56 5.09 -6.21
C TRP A 57 7.05 5.22 -5.92
N CYS A 58 7.78 5.84 -6.84
CA CYS A 58 9.19 6.17 -6.70
C CYS A 58 9.44 7.08 -5.49
N ALA A 59 8.74 8.21 -5.40
CA ALA A 59 8.89 9.17 -4.31
C ALA A 59 8.64 8.51 -2.94
N GLY A 60 7.54 7.77 -2.81
CA GLY A 60 7.19 7.08 -1.58
C GLY A 60 8.21 5.99 -1.21
N SER A 61 8.74 5.27 -2.20
CA SER A 61 9.78 4.24 -1.97
C SER A 61 11.09 4.86 -1.49
N ILE A 62 11.51 5.98 -2.10
CA ILE A 62 12.71 6.72 -1.68
C ILE A 62 12.56 7.20 -0.23
N ILE A 63 11.42 7.82 0.12
CA ILE A 63 11.16 8.32 1.48
C ILE A 63 11.08 7.17 2.49
N ASN A 64 10.49 6.03 2.11
CA ASN A 64 10.44 4.82 2.95
C ASN A 64 11.81 4.13 3.12
N GLY A 65 12.79 4.48 2.29
CA GLY A 65 14.09 3.81 2.21
C GLY A 65 14.03 2.39 1.66
N ARG A 66 12.93 2.00 1.02
CA ARG A 66 12.74 0.69 0.35
C ARG A 66 11.52 0.76 -0.56
N PHE A 67 11.41 -0.18 -1.50
CA PHE A 67 10.21 -0.33 -2.33
C PHE A 67 8.93 -0.47 -1.49
N LEU A 68 7.93 0.33 -1.82
CA LEU A 68 6.60 0.21 -1.23
C LEU A 68 5.88 -1.06 -1.71
N GLY A 69 5.04 -1.62 -0.83
CA GLY A 69 3.96 -2.53 -1.21
C GLY A 69 2.64 -1.76 -1.32
N ASP A 70 1.59 -2.45 -1.79
CA ASP A 70 0.29 -1.85 -2.09
C ASP A 70 -0.32 -1.08 -0.90
N ASP A 71 -0.32 -1.67 0.30
CA ASP A 71 -0.88 -1.03 1.49
C ASP A 71 -0.12 0.24 1.88
N LEU A 72 1.22 0.17 1.96
CA LEU A 72 2.04 1.34 2.30
C LEU A 72 1.90 2.44 1.24
N PHE A 73 1.76 2.08 -0.02
CA PHE A 73 1.52 3.05 -1.09
C PHE A 73 0.13 3.67 -1.02
N LEU A 74 -0.90 2.91 -0.62
CA LEU A 74 -2.21 3.46 -0.34
C LEU A 74 -2.17 4.46 0.81
N TYR A 75 -1.48 4.14 1.91
CA TYR A 75 -1.32 5.04 3.05
C TYR A 75 -0.56 6.31 2.66
N PHE A 76 0.52 6.16 1.88
CA PHE A 76 1.27 7.30 1.36
C PHE A 76 0.41 8.25 0.54
N ARG A 77 -0.43 7.73 -0.37
CA ARG A 77 -1.36 8.56 -1.15
C ARG A 77 -2.42 9.22 -0.28
N GLY A 78 -2.94 8.50 0.71
CA GLY A 78 -3.87 9.08 1.69
C GLY A 78 -3.24 10.24 2.45
N TRP A 79 -1.97 10.09 2.86
CA TRP A 79 -1.19 11.15 3.49
C TRP A 79 -0.97 12.36 2.58
N ILE A 80 -0.60 12.16 1.30
CA ILE A 80 -0.46 13.26 0.33
C ILE A 80 -1.75 14.08 0.26
N VAL A 81 -2.91 13.41 0.21
CA VAL A 81 -4.21 14.10 0.19
C VAL A 81 -4.42 14.85 1.51
N TRP A 82 -4.18 14.20 2.66
CA TRP A 82 -4.29 14.81 3.99
C TRP A 82 -3.44 16.08 4.18
N GLU A 83 -2.26 16.15 3.55
CA GLU A 83 -1.42 17.33 3.63
C GLU A 83 -2.05 18.57 3.01
N GLY A 84 -3.01 18.40 2.10
CA GLY A 84 -3.86 19.45 1.55
C GLY A 84 -3.55 19.80 0.10
N PHE A 85 -4.29 20.77 -0.44
CA PHE A 85 -4.30 21.06 -1.88
C PHE A 85 -2.93 21.40 -2.47
N GLU A 86 -2.20 22.34 -1.87
CA GLU A 86 -0.89 22.77 -2.39
C GLU A 86 0.12 21.61 -2.39
N PHE A 87 0.09 20.78 -1.36
CA PHE A 87 0.94 19.61 -1.25
C PHE A 87 0.59 18.54 -2.29
N TYR A 88 -0.70 18.22 -2.39
CA TYR A 88 -1.23 17.31 -3.41
C TYR A 88 -0.86 17.74 -4.82
N LYS A 89 -1.01 19.05 -5.12
CA LYS A 89 -0.64 19.62 -6.41
C LYS A 89 0.86 19.50 -6.66
N LEU A 90 1.69 19.83 -5.69
CA LEU A 90 3.15 19.67 -5.79
C LEU A 90 3.53 18.22 -6.10
N MET A 91 2.93 17.26 -5.39
CA MET A 91 3.21 15.84 -5.60
C MET A 91 2.86 15.36 -7.01
N ILE A 92 1.77 15.87 -7.59
CA ILE A 92 1.40 15.55 -8.98
C ILE A 92 2.33 16.20 -10.00
N GLU A 93 2.70 17.46 -9.79
CA GLU A 93 3.43 18.26 -10.78
C GLU A 93 4.94 17.99 -10.72
N ASN A 94 5.51 17.91 -9.52
CA ASN A 94 6.94 17.73 -9.29
C ASN A 94 7.22 17.18 -7.88
N PRO A 95 7.09 15.86 -7.66
CA PRO A 95 7.28 15.26 -6.34
C PRO A 95 8.71 15.38 -5.82
N ASP A 96 9.70 15.69 -6.67
CA ASP A 96 11.09 15.86 -6.25
C ASP A 96 11.31 17.09 -5.35
N GLU A 97 10.45 18.10 -5.49
CA GLU A 97 10.50 19.37 -4.73
C GLU A 97 10.00 19.25 -3.30
N ILE A 98 9.41 18.10 -2.91
CA ILE A 98 8.96 17.86 -1.54
C ILE A 98 10.09 18.04 -0.51
N VAL A 99 11.36 17.82 -0.91
CA VAL A 99 12.51 18.01 -0.03
C VAL A 99 12.67 19.44 0.46
N ASN A 100 12.06 20.42 -0.21
CA ASN A 100 12.12 21.83 0.15
C ASN A 100 10.99 22.23 1.12
N LEU A 101 10.07 21.32 1.42
CA LEU A 101 8.98 21.56 2.35
C LEU A 101 9.33 21.08 3.77
N GLU A 102 8.84 21.83 4.75
CA GLU A 102 8.87 21.42 6.15
C GLU A 102 7.64 20.55 6.42
N VAL A 103 7.80 19.25 6.23
CA VAL A 103 6.73 18.25 6.39
C VAL A 103 7.11 17.27 7.49
N ASP A 104 6.14 16.96 8.34
CA ASP A 104 6.29 15.90 9.33
C ASP A 104 6.10 14.53 8.66
N LEU A 105 7.21 13.81 8.49
CA LEU A 105 7.23 12.49 7.87
C LEU A 105 6.90 11.36 8.86
N SER A 106 6.67 11.66 10.14
CA SER A 106 6.48 10.62 11.17
C SER A 106 5.20 9.79 10.99
N TYR A 107 4.22 10.32 10.27
CA TYR A 107 2.92 9.67 10.02
C TYR A 107 2.62 9.46 8.53
N ILE A 108 3.63 9.55 7.66
CA ILE A 108 3.51 9.44 6.19
C ILE A 108 2.88 8.13 5.70
N PHE A 109 3.00 7.03 6.48
CA PHE A 109 2.40 5.73 6.19
C PHE A 109 1.33 5.34 7.21
N ASN A 110 0.69 6.32 7.86
CA ASN A 110 -0.37 6.06 8.82
C ASN A 110 -1.64 5.58 8.12
N GLU A 111 -2.08 4.37 8.47
CA GLU A 111 -3.29 3.74 7.92
C GLU A 111 -4.58 4.45 8.32
N GLU A 112 -4.62 5.16 9.45
CA GLU A 112 -5.86 5.71 10.03
C GLU A 112 -6.54 6.72 9.10
N ILE A 113 -5.75 7.49 8.33
CA ILE A 113 -6.27 8.45 7.33
C ILE A 113 -7.13 7.74 6.29
N VAL A 114 -6.63 6.60 5.79
CA VAL A 114 -7.30 5.80 4.78
C VAL A 114 -8.41 4.96 5.41
N GLY A 115 -8.16 4.39 6.59
CA GLY A 115 -9.12 3.57 7.33
C GLY A 115 -10.40 4.33 7.64
N ALA A 116 -10.31 5.58 8.08
CA ALA A 116 -11.47 6.44 8.33
C ALA A 116 -12.31 6.67 7.08
N MET A 117 -11.65 6.86 5.93
CA MET A 117 -12.33 7.01 4.65
C MET A 117 -12.99 5.70 4.25
N LEU A 118 -12.26 4.58 4.21
CA LEU A 118 -12.77 3.30 3.70
C LEU A 118 -13.87 2.64 4.55
N GLN A 119 -14.00 3.00 5.83
CA GLN A 119 -15.05 2.46 6.70
C GLN A 119 -16.40 3.17 6.53
N PHE A 120 -16.44 4.34 5.89
CA PHE A 120 -17.70 5.05 5.68
C PHE A 120 -18.54 4.28 4.63
N PRO A 121 -19.87 4.15 4.78
CA PRO A 121 -20.69 3.44 3.81
C PRO A 121 -20.66 4.15 2.44
N HIS A 122 -19.85 3.66 1.50
CA HIS A 122 -19.75 4.25 0.16
C HIS A 122 -20.76 3.69 -0.83
N GLN A 123 -21.04 4.47 -1.87
CA GLN A 123 -21.71 3.94 -3.05
C GLN A 123 -20.78 2.95 -3.76
N LYS A 124 -21.34 1.85 -4.27
CA LYS A 124 -20.63 0.70 -4.89
C LYS A 124 -19.57 1.03 -5.96
N ASN A 125 -19.53 2.25 -6.49
CA ASN A 125 -18.72 2.61 -7.65
C ASN A 125 -17.40 3.34 -7.31
N SER A 126 -17.20 3.72 -6.05
CA SER A 126 -15.99 4.43 -5.61
C SER A 126 -15.08 3.46 -4.87
N GLN A 127 -14.13 2.87 -5.59
CA GLN A 127 -13.11 1.98 -5.01
C GLN A 127 -11.72 2.55 -5.29
N VAL A 128 -10.76 2.15 -4.46
CA VAL A 128 -9.34 2.34 -4.80
C VAL A 128 -9.07 1.60 -6.10
N GLN A 129 -8.59 2.32 -7.10
CA GLN A 129 -8.24 1.76 -8.39
C GLN A 129 -6.72 1.61 -8.47
N TRP A 130 -6.33 0.44 -8.96
CA TRP A 130 -4.95 0.11 -9.31
C TRP A 130 -4.89 0.11 -10.82
N THR A 131 -4.62 1.28 -11.37
CA THR A 131 -4.67 1.57 -12.81
C THR A 131 -3.32 1.36 -13.48
N HIS A 132 -2.23 1.43 -12.72
CA HIS A 132 -0.88 1.31 -13.26
C HIS A 132 -0.21 0.01 -12.85
N HIS A 133 0.48 -0.59 -13.82
CA HIS A 133 1.40 -1.70 -13.57
C HIS A 133 2.71 -1.10 -13.05
N TRP A 134 2.75 -0.75 -11.77
CA TRP A 134 4.02 -0.47 -11.12
C TRP A 134 4.80 -1.77 -10.96
N SER A 135 6.05 -1.76 -11.40
CA SER A 135 6.98 -2.86 -11.21
C SER A 135 8.30 -2.30 -10.75
N TRP A 136 8.71 -2.70 -9.55
CA TRP A 136 10.04 -2.43 -9.01
C TRP A 136 11.17 -2.97 -9.90
N ARG A 137 10.89 -3.90 -10.83
CA ARG A 137 11.87 -4.36 -11.82
C ARG A 137 12.16 -3.32 -12.89
N ASP A 138 11.21 -2.42 -13.14
CA ASP A 138 11.33 -1.35 -14.13
C ASP A 138 11.85 -0.05 -13.49
N TRP A 139 11.98 -0.03 -12.15
CA TRP A 139 12.39 1.13 -11.36
C TRP A 139 13.53 0.75 -10.40
N GLY A 140 14.73 0.59 -10.94
CA GLY A 140 15.94 0.42 -10.14
C GLY A 140 16.40 1.72 -9.48
N GLU A 141 17.45 1.63 -8.66
CA GLU A 141 18.04 2.80 -7.98
C GLU A 141 18.44 3.89 -8.97
N PHE A 142 18.98 3.50 -10.12
CA PHE A 142 19.41 4.43 -11.17
C PHE A 142 18.22 5.20 -11.76
N GLU A 143 17.12 4.52 -12.10
CA GLU A 143 15.91 5.14 -12.61
C GLU A 143 15.29 6.08 -11.57
N MET A 144 15.24 5.65 -10.31
CA MET A 144 14.72 6.46 -9.20
C MET A 144 15.58 7.71 -8.96
N GLN A 145 16.91 7.55 -8.91
CA GLN A 145 17.85 8.67 -8.78
C GLN A 145 17.76 9.65 -9.95
N SER A 146 17.64 9.14 -11.18
CA SER A 146 17.54 9.98 -12.36
C SER A 146 16.20 10.72 -12.44
N SER A 147 15.12 10.12 -11.92
CA SER A 147 13.78 10.71 -12.01
C SER A 147 13.51 11.70 -10.88
N LEU A 148 14.04 11.45 -9.68
CA LEU A 148 13.83 12.24 -8.47
C LEU A 148 15.18 12.53 -7.77
N PRO A 149 16.07 13.31 -8.40
CA PRO A 149 17.44 13.51 -7.93
C PRO A 149 17.54 14.20 -6.58
N ASN A 150 16.64 15.15 -6.26
CA ASN A 150 16.70 15.87 -5.00
C ASN A 150 16.21 15.00 -3.83
N LEU A 151 15.12 14.26 -4.04
CA LEU A 151 14.64 13.24 -3.11
C LEU A 151 15.70 12.17 -2.88
N TRP A 152 16.33 11.69 -3.95
CA TRP A 152 17.41 10.71 -3.85
C TRP A 152 18.60 11.26 -3.08
N ALA A 153 19.02 12.50 -3.34
CA ALA A 153 20.10 13.14 -2.59
C ALA A 153 19.81 13.22 -1.09
N ARG A 154 18.53 13.43 -0.71
CA ARG A 154 18.13 13.55 0.70
C ARG A 154 17.95 12.19 1.39
N PHE A 155 17.33 11.22 0.74
CA PHE A 155 16.91 9.96 1.38
C PHE A 155 17.56 8.70 0.80
N GLY A 156 18.10 8.78 -0.41
CA GLY A 156 18.64 7.64 -1.17
C GLY A 156 19.83 6.95 -0.52
N ALA A 157 20.62 7.65 0.31
CA ALA A 157 21.72 7.03 1.06
C ALA A 157 21.25 5.93 2.05
N SER A 158 19.99 5.98 2.47
CA SER A 158 19.37 4.98 3.35
C SER A 158 18.54 3.94 2.59
N PHE A 159 18.43 4.08 1.27
CA PHE A 159 17.61 3.22 0.44
C PHE A 159 18.21 1.82 0.34
N LYS A 160 17.37 0.81 0.51
CA LYS A 160 17.73 -0.60 0.37
C LYS A 160 16.97 -1.16 -0.83
N SER A 161 17.67 -1.31 -1.96
CA SER A 161 17.15 -1.96 -3.18
C SER A 161 17.02 -3.46 -3.05
N GLU A 162 17.80 -4.06 -2.16
CA GLU A 162 17.55 -5.41 -1.69
C GLU A 162 16.13 -5.43 -1.13
N ARG A 163 15.21 -6.08 -1.85
CA ARG A 163 14.13 -6.74 -1.15
C ARG A 163 14.82 -7.56 -0.08
N VAL A 164 14.33 -7.51 1.15
CA VAL A 164 14.51 -8.65 2.03
C VAL A 164 13.98 -9.80 1.19
N SER A 165 14.89 -10.55 0.56
CA SER A 165 14.53 -11.76 -0.16
C SER A 165 14.07 -12.64 0.97
N TYR A 166 12.76 -12.67 1.14
CA TYR A 166 12.17 -13.66 1.99
C TYR A 166 12.32 -15.07 1.37
N ASP A 167 13.09 -15.21 0.28
CA ASP A 167 13.83 -16.44 -0.05
C ASP A 167 14.72 -16.80 1.15
N VAL A 168 14.08 -17.27 2.22
CA VAL A 168 14.69 -18.19 3.12
C VAL A 168 14.99 -19.39 2.23
N GLU A 169 16.25 -19.85 2.17
CA GLU A 169 16.57 -21.19 1.66
C GLU A 169 15.99 -22.27 2.61
N ALA A 170 14.76 -22.08 3.08
CA ALA A 170 14.01 -23.10 3.77
C ALA A 170 13.56 -24.08 2.70
N SER A 171 14.03 -25.32 2.82
CA SER A 171 13.45 -26.42 2.06
C SER A 171 12.08 -26.81 2.61
N GLU A 172 11.78 -26.48 3.88
CA GLU A 172 10.61 -26.92 4.64
C GLU A 172 10.17 -25.87 5.67
N ILE A 173 8.85 -25.79 5.93
CA ILE A 173 8.23 -24.97 6.98
C ILE A 173 7.24 -25.81 7.80
N ASP A 174 7.31 -25.71 9.12
CA ASP A 174 6.32 -26.33 10.01
C ASP A 174 5.20 -25.32 10.28
N ILE A 175 4.01 -25.63 9.78
CA ILE A 175 2.84 -24.76 9.88
C ILE A 175 1.89 -25.36 10.92
N PRO A 176 1.56 -24.64 12.00
CA PRO A 176 0.62 -25.13 13.01
C PRO A 176 -0.65 -25.69 12.36
N ASP A 177 -1.09 -26.88 12.75
CA ASP A 177 -2.29 -27.57 12.24
C ASP A 177 -2.30 -28.00 10.76
N LEU A 178 -1.33 -27.57 9.95
CA LEU A 178 -1.15 -28.05 8.57
C LEU A 178 0.00 -29.07 8.47
N GLY A 179 1.00 -28.94 9.34
CA GLY A 179 2.19 -29.79 9.42
C GLY A 179 3.36 -29.26 8.58
N LEU A 180 4.35 -30.13 8.37
CA LEU A 180 5.57 -29.81 7.65
C LEU A 180 5.31 -29.75 6.14
N VAL A 181 5.53 -28.59 5.54
CA VAL A 181 5.36 -28.35 4.09
C VAL A 181 6.71 -28.01 3.48
N GLY A 182 7.16 -28.87 2.56
CA GLY A 182 8.41 -28.68 1.82
C GLY A 182 8.22 -28.10 0.42
N VAL A 183 9.32 -27.62 -0.18
CA VAL A 183 9.38 -27.41 -1.63
C VAL A 183 9.11 -28.74 -2.34
N GLY A 184 8.20 -28.72 -3.30
CA GLY A 184 7.69 -29.92 -3.97
C GLY A 184 6.45 -30.54 -3.31
N ALA A 185 6.06 -30.11 -2.11
CA ALA A 185 4.82 -30.56 -1.48
C ALA A 185 3.61 -30.15 -2.31
N ARG A 186 2.62 -31.06 -2.41
CA ARG A 186 1.34 -30.76 -3.02
C ARG A 186 0.40 -30.19 -1.98
N VAL A 187 -0.23 -29.06 -2.31
CA VAL A 187 -1.22 -28.40 -1.45
C VAL A 187 -2.48 -28.13 -2.25
N LYS A 188 -3.64 -28.26 -1.61
CA LYS A 188 -4.93 -27.93 -2.21
C LYS A 188 -5.53 -26.72 -1.53
N ASN A 189 -5.80 -25.69 -2.31
CA ASN A 189 -6.54 -24.52 -1.87
C ASN A 189 -8.04 -24.85 -1.85
N LYS A 190 -8.67 -24.74 -0.67
CA LYS A 190 -10.08 -25.07 -0.43
C LYS A 190 -11.07 -24.08 -1.06
N PHE A 191 -10.59 -22.95 -1.58
CA PHE A 191 -11.38 -21.84 -2.12
C PHE A 191 -11.29 -21.70 -3.65
N GLY A 192 -11.03 -22.82 -4.35
CA GLY A 192 -11.27 -22.90 -5.80
C GLY A 192 -10.05 -22.73 -6.69
N LYS A 193 -8.85 -22.47 -6.13
CA LYS A 193 -7.60 -22.47 -6.94
C LYS A 193 -7.12 -23.88 -7.29
N GLY A 194 -7.65 -24.91 -6.62
CA GLY A 194 -7.35 -26.32 -6.88
C GLY A 194 -6.07 -26.79 -6.20
N VAL A 195 -5.44 -27.82 -6.77
CA VAL A 195 -4.19 -28.39 -6.27
C VAL A 195 -3.01 -27.71 -6.96
N GLY A 196 -1.95 -27.46 -6.21
CA GLY A 196 -0.68 -26.96 -6.73
C GLY A 196 0.51 -27.53 -5.99
N THR A 197 1.69 -27.25 -6.53
CA THR A 197 2.97 -27.67 -5.99
C THR A 197 3.74 -26.45 -5.49
N VAL A 198 4.20 -26.51 -4.24
CA VAL A 198 5.06 -25.48 -3.64
C VAL A 198 6.38 -25.43 -4.41
N GLN A 199 6.65 -24.31 -5.09
CA GLN A 199 7.88 -24.10 -5.88
C GLN A 199 9.00 -23.50 -5.03
N SER A 200 8.67 -22.63 -4.09
CA SER A 200 9.61 -22.04 -3.16
C SER A 200 8.92 -21.60 -1.87
N ILE A 201 9.69 -21.56 -0.79
CA ILE A 201 9.27 -20.96 0.48
C ILE A 201 9.76 -19.53 0.47
N LEU A 202 8.79 -18.62 0.46
CA LEU A 202 9.01 -17.19 0.34
C LEU A 202 8.97 -16.47 1.66
N ASN A 203 8.69 -17.09 2.82
CA ASN A 203 8.91 -16.53 4.16
C ASN A 203 8.47 -17.60 5.17
N ALA A 204 9.39 -18.13 5.97
CA ALA A 204 9.07 -19.14 6.97
C ALA A 204 8.23 -18.60 8.15
N GLU A 205 8.50 -17.37 8.60
CA GLU A 205 7.80 -16.75 9.74
C GLU A 205 6.33 -16.45 9.42
N ASN A 206 6.05 -16.10 8.16
CA ASN A 206 4.71 -15.77 7.68
C ASN A 206 4.08 -16.89 6.84
N TYR A 207 4.70 -18.07 6.73
CA TYR A 207 4.21 -19.19 5.92
C TYR A 207 3.92 -18.83 4.45
N ALA A 208 4.65 -17.86 3.90
CA ALA A 208 4.49 -17.42 2.53
C ALA A 208 5.22 -18.37 1.58
N VAL A 209 4.57 -18.77 0.50
CA VAL A 209 5.09 -19.71 -0.50
C VAL A 209 4.72 -19.28 -1.91
N LEU A 210 5.48 -19.75 -2.89
CA LEU A 210 5.10 -19.71 -4.30
C LEU A 210 4.46 -21.04 -4.67
N ILE A 211 3.23 -21.02 -5.17
CA ILE A 211 2.50 -22.23 -5.58
C ILE A 211 2.29 -22.18 -7.09
N LYS A 212 2.64 -23.27 -7.77
CA LYS A 212 2.24 -23.51 -9.15
C LYS A 212 1.07 -24.49 -9.17
N TYR A 213 -0.10 -23.99 -9.47
CA TYR A 213 -1.33 -24.78 -9.56
C TYR A 213 -1.36 -25.64 -10.82
N ASP A 214 -2.07 -26.78 -10.76
CA ASP A 214 -2.24 -27.70 -11.90
C ASP A 214 -2.93 -27.03 -13.11
N SER A 215 -3.65 -25.92 -12.86
CA SER A 215 -4.23 -25.06 -13.90
C SER A 215 -3.18 -24.29 -14.71
N GLY A 216 -1.92 -24.27 -14.27
CA GLY A 216 -0.84 -23.46 -14.83
C GLY A 216 -0.70 -22.07 -14.19
N LEU A 217 -1.60 -21.69 -13.28
CA LEU A 217 -1.48 -20.45 -12.50
C LEU A 217 -0.31 -20.54 -11.52
N GLU A 218 0.50 -19.49 -11.44
CA GLU A 218 1.57 -19.36 -10.46
C GLU A 218 1.27 -18.15 -9.57
N GLU A 219 1.22 -18.36 -8.27
CA GLU A 219 0.81 -17.32 -7.33
C GLU A 219 1.56 -17.41 -6.01
N ARG A 220 1.75 -16.25 -5.39
CA ARG A 220 2.23 -16.16 -4.01
C ARG A 220 1.04 -16.36 -3.09
N ASP A 221 1.14 -17.29 -2.15
CA ASP A 221 0.08 -17.54 -1.20
C ASP A 221 0.65 -17.71 0.21
N THR A 222 -0.22 -17.56 1.21
CA THR A 222 0.11 -17.77 2.62
C THR A 222 -0.54 -19.09 3.03
N LEU A 223 0.26 -20.08 3.41
CA LEU A 223 -0.27 -21.38 3.80
C LEU A 223 -0.93 -21.31 5.16
N ILE A 224 -2.25 -21.11 5.14
CA ILE A 224 -3.09 -21.06 6.32
C ILE A 224 -3.87 -22.38 6.43
N PRO A 225 -3.88 -23.08 7.57
CA PRO A 225 -4.45 -24.44 7.71
C PRO A 225 -5.93 -24.58 7.32
N PHE A 226 -6.72 -23.54 7.50
CA PHE A 226 -8.13 -23.56 7.08
C PHE A 226 -8.31 -23.24 5.59
N LEU A 227 -7.33 -22.64 4.92
CA LEU A 227 -7.34 -22.38 3.48
C LEU A 227 -6.75 -23.54 2.68
N PHE A 228 -5.81 -24.27 3.27
CA PHE A 228 -5.04 -25.31 2.59
C PHE A 228 -5.16 -26.68 3.25
N GLU A 229 -4.83 -27.72 2.49
CA GLU A 229 -4.59 -29.08 2.98
C GLU A 229 -3.41 -29.67 2.20
N ILE A 230 -2.56 -30.45 2.87
CA ILE A 230 -1.50 -31.21 2.20
C ILE A 230 -2.15 -32.36 1.44
N VAL A 231 -1.77 -32.50 0.17
CA VAL A 231 -2.18 -33.61 -0.69
C VAL A 231 -1.04 -34.62 -0.75
N PRO A 232 -1.31 -35.92 -0.55
CA PRO A 232 -0.30 -36.98 -0.72
C PRO A 232 0.29 -37.05 -2.13
#